data_AF-L0L0N8-F1
#
_entry.id   AF-L0L0N8-F1
#
_cell.length_a   1.000
_cell.length_b   1.000
_cell.length_c   1.000
_cell.angle_alpha   90.00
_cell.angle_beta   90.00
_cell.angle_gamma   90.00
#
_symmetry.space_group_name_H-M   'P 1'
#
loop_
_entity.id
_entity.type
_entity.pdbx_description
1 polymer ?
#
loop_
_entity_poly.entity_id
_entity_poly.type
_entity_poly.pdbx_seq_one_letter_code
_entity_poly.pdbx_strand_id
1 'polypeptide(L)'
;MKDENKTRTLKELQVIPGVGKKTAEDLWELGIRSVVGMKGKDPEELYLKLCDNTGMKIDRCMLYVFRCAVYYASNEEHDPQLLKWWSWKDYK
;
A
#
# COMPACT_ATOMS: atom_id res chain seq x y z
N MET A 1 14.74 -12.80 16.16
CA MET A 1 15.30 -12.52 14.83
C MET A 1 14.26 -12.45 13.70
N LYS A 2 13.39 -13.44 13.45
CA LYS A 2 12.38 -13.33 12.34
C LYS A 2 11.30 -12.26 12.60
N ASP A 3 10.84 -12.12 13.84
CA ASP A 3 9.77 -11.17 14.19
C ASP A 3 10.22 -9.71 14.25
N GLU A 4 11.51 -9.45 14.50
CA GLU A 4 12.07 -8.10 14.51
C GLU A 4 12.13 -7.51 13.10
N ASN A 5 12.47 -8.33 12.11
CA ASN A 5 12.48 -7.91 10.70
C ASN A 5 11.08 -7.61 10.19
N LYS A 6 10.09 -8.46 10.53
CA LYS A 6 8.68 -8.18 10.21
C LYS A 6 8.23 -6.87 10.86
N THR A 7 8.47 -6.70 12.16
CA THR A 7 8.07 -5.49 12.89
C THR A 7 8.71 -4.23 12.31
N ARG A 8 9.98 -4.27 11.93
CA ARG A 8 10.68 -3.15 11.29
C ARG A 8 10.05 -2.79 9.96
N THR A 9 9.79 -3.77 9.09
CA THR A 9 9.14 -3.50 7.81
C THR A 9 7.72 -2.99 7.99
N LEU A 10 6.93 -3.55 8.91
CA LEU A 10 5.57 -3.05 9.17
C LEU A 10 5.60 -1.58 9.60
N LYS A 11 6.58 -1.17 10.42
CA LYS A 11 6.79 0.23 10.80
C LYS A 11 7.22 1.09 9.61
N GLU A 12 8.09 0.56 8.75
CA GLU A 12 8.53 1.25 7.54
C GLU A 12 7.37 1.49 6.58
N LEU A 13 6.51 0.51 6.34
CA LEU A 13 5.36 0.66 5.44
C LEU A 13 4.31 1.65 5.98
N GLN A 14 4.21 1.80 7.30
CA GLN A 14 3.31 2.78 7.94
C GLN A 14 3.72 4.24 7.73
N VAL A 15 4.91 4.52 7.17
CA VAL A 15 5.27 5.91 6.79
C VAL A 15 4.48 6.39 5.58
N ILE A 16 3.92 5.46 4.80
CA ILE A 16 3.13 5.77 3.62
C ILE A 16 1.79 6.37 4.05
N PRO A 17 1.38 7.54 3.50
CA PRO A 17 0.08 8.12 3.78
C PRO A 17 -1.08 7.17 3.48
N GLY A 18 -1.98 7.01 4.45
CA GLY A 18 -3.13 6.11 4.34
C GLY A 18 -2.84 4.65 4.68
N VAL A 19 -1.58 4.27 4.97
CA VAL A 19 -1.22 2.91 5.38
C VAL A 19 -1.18 2.81 6.91
N GLY A 20 -2.20 2.16 7.48
CA GLY A 20 -2.24 1.79 8.90
C GLY A 20 -1.58 0.43 9.18
N LYS A 21 -1.59 0.00 10.46
CA LYS A 21 -1.03 -1.31 10.88
C LYS A 21 -1.58 -2.49 10.06
N LYS A 22 -2.91 -2.56 9.90
CA LYS A 22 -3.58 -3.63 9.16
C LYS A 22 -3.15 -3.63 7.69
N THR A 23 -3.16 -2.47 7.04
CA THR A 23 -2.71 -2.34 5.66
C THR A 23 -1.23 -2.69 5.49
N ALA A 24 -0.38 -2.36 6.46
CA ALA A 24 1.02 -2.77 6.42
C ALA A 24 1.17 -4.30 6.55
N GLU A 25 0.32 -4.95 7.33
CA GLU A 25 0.26 -6.42 7.41
C GLU A 25 -0.22 -7.02 6.09
N ASP A 26 -1.28 -6.48 5.49
CA ASP A 26 -1.77 -6.89 4.17
C ASP A 26 -0.65 -6.78 3.12
N LEU A 27 0.08 -5.66 3.08
CA LEU A 27 1.23 -5.46 2.19
C LEU A 27 2.35 -6.47 2.46
N TRP A 28 2.63 -6.78 3.73
CA TRP A 28 3.59 -7.81 4.09
C TRP A 28 3.14 -9.20 3.62
N GLU A 29 1.86 -9.54 3.75
CA GLU A 29 1.31 -10.80 3.25
C GLU A 29 1.36 -10.89 1.72
N LEU A 30 1.19 -9.75 1.03
CA LEU A 30 1.38 -9.62 -0.43
C LEU A 30 2.85 -9.68 -0.89
N GLY A 31 3.80 -9.86 0.03
CA GLY A 31 5.22 -10.00 -0.29
C GLY A 31 5.99 -8.68 -0.35
N ILE A 32 5.38 -7.55 0.01
CA ILE A 32 6.08 -6.26 0.08
C ILE A 32 6.95 -6.22 1.34
N ARG A 33 8.22 -5.86 1.19
CA ARG A 33 9.22 -5.89 2.26
C ARG A 33 9.82 -4.52 2.61
N SER A 34 9.48 -3.48 1.85
CA SER A 34 9.94 -2.10 2.06
C SER A 34 9.09 -1.13 1.25
N VAL A 35 9.17 0.16 1.56
CA VAL A 35 8.53 1.22 0.75
C VAL A 35 9.08 1.20 -0.68
N VAL A 36 10.39 1.03 -0.84
CA VAL A 36 11.03 0.93 -2.16
C VAL A 36 10.49 -0.26 -2.97
N GLY A 37 10.12 -1.36 -2.31
CA GLY A 37 9.51 -2.52 -2.96
C GLY A 37 8.14 -2.27 -3.60
N MET A 38 7.50 -1.14 -3.27
CA MET A 38 6.24 -0.68 -3.88
C MET A 38 6.47 0.08 -5.19
N LYS A 39 7.69 0.58 -5.43
CA LYS A 39 8.01 1.37 -6.63
C LYS A 39 7.75 0.56 -7.89
N GLY A 40 6.97 1.13 -8.81
CA GLY A 40 6.62 0.52 -10.08
C GLY A 40 5.71 -0.71 -9.99
N LYS A 41 5.12 -1.01 -8.81
CA LYS A 41 4.06 -2.02 -8.71
C LYS A 41 2.75 -1.50 -9.31
N ASP A 42 1.97 -2.38 -9.88
CA ASP A 42 0.60 -2.05 -10.30
C ASP A 42 -0.35 -2.12 -9.09
N PRO A 43 -0.98 -1.00 -8.69
CA PRO A 43 -1.91 -0.98 -7.57
C PRO A 43 -3.19 -1.81 -7.81
N GLU A 44 -3.62 -1.99 -9.07
CA GLU A 44 -4.76 -2.85 -9.40
C GLU A 44 -4.41 -4.32 -9.17
N GLU A 45 -3.22 -4.76 -9.60
CA GLU A 45 -2.77 -6.12 -9.32
C GLU A 45 -2.62 -6.38 -7.82
N LEU A 46 -2.11 -5.42 -7.04
CA LEU A 46 -2.00 -5.55 -5.59
C LEU A 46 -3.38 -5.69 -4.94
N TYR A 47 -4.36 -4.92 -5.40
CA TYR A 47 -5.74 -5.01 -4.93
C TYR A 47 -6.39 -6.36 -5.27
N LEU A 48 -6.20 -6.87 -6.49
CA LEU A 48 -6.71 -8.17 -6.89
C LEU A 48 -6.07 -9.28 -6.06
N LYS A 49 -4.75 -9.26 -5.88
CA LYS A 49 -4.03 -10.22 -5.03
C LYS A 49 -4.51 -10.16 -3.58
N LEU A 50 -4.86 -8.98 -3.06
CA LEU A 50 -5.44 -8.85 -1.72
C LEU A 50 -6.82 -9.52 -1.62
N CYS A 51 -7.68 -9.31 -2.62
CA CYS A 51 -8.99 -9.95 -2.67
C CYS A 51 -8.84 -11.48 -2.75
N ASP A 52 -7.91 -11.96 -3.57
CA ASP A 52 -7.63 -13.39 -3.71
C ASP A 52 -7.11 -14.00 -2.41
N ASN A 53 -6.15 -13.34 -1.74
CA ASN A 53 -5.58 -13.80 -0.47
C ASN A 53 -6.61 -13.82 0.67
N THR A 54 -7.52 -12.86 0.70
CA THR A 54 -8.56 -12.76 1.74
C THR A 54 -9.79 -13.62 1.42
N GLY A 55 -9.87 -14.17 0.20
CA GLY A 55 -11.02 -14.95 -0.28
C GLY A 55 -12.31 -14.14 -0.41
N MET A 56 -12.23 -12.81 -0.37
CA MET A 56 -13.39 -11.94 -0.46
C MET A 56 -13.06 -10.63 -1.18
N LYS A 57 -14.09 -9.99 -1.73
CA LYS A 57 -13.94 -8.68 -2.36
C LYS A 57 -13.77 -7.61 -1.27
N ILE A 58 -12.57 -7.05 -1.17
CA ILE A 58 -12.26 -5.92 -0.28
C ILE A 58 -12.91 -4.65 -0.83
N ASP A 59 -13.17 -3.67 0.04
CA ASP A 59 -13.70 -2.38 -0.40
C ASP A 59 -12.73 -1.67 -1.35
N ARG A 60 -13.28 -1.00 -2.38
CA ARG A 60 -12.49 -0.32 -3.42
C ARG A 60 -11.65 0.83 -2.86
N CYS A 61 -11.95 1.36 -1.67
CA CYS A 61 -11.08 2.33 -1.02
C CYS A 61 -9.64 1.81 -0.84
N MET A 62 -9.47 0.49 -0.71
CA MET A 62 -8.15 -0.14 -0.56
C MET A 62 -7.29 -0.01 -1.83
N LEU A 63 -7.91 -0.08 -3.01
CA LEU A 63 -7.24 0.20 -4.27
C LEU A 63 -6.68 1.64 -4.30
N TYR A 64 -7.44 2.60 -3.78
CA TYR A 64 -7.00 4.00 -3.75
C TYR A 64 -5.84 4.22 -2.78
N VAL A 65 -5.81 3.48 -1.66
CA VAL A 65 -4.65 3.43 -0.77
C VAL A 65 -3.43 2.85 -1.50
N PHE A 66 -3.59 1.78 -2.28
CA PHE A 66 -2.48 1.22 -3.07
C PHE A 66 -1.99 2.18 -4.16
N ARG A 67 -2.87 2.88 -4.87
CA ARG A 67 -2.47 3.92 -5.84
C ARG A 67 -1.64 5.02 -5.17
N CYS A 68 -2.12 5.55 -4.04
CA CYS A 68 -1.39 6.53 -3.23
C CYS A 68 -0.03 6.00 -2.76
N ALA A 69 0.02 4.74 -2.35
CA ALA A 69 1.21 4.13 -1.81
C ALA A 69 2.29 3.87 -2.87
N VAL A 70 1.88 3.42 -4.07
CA VAL A 70 2.78 3.30 -5.23
C VAL A 70 3.29 4.67 -5.67
N TYR A 71 2.43 5.68 -5.70
CA TYR A 71 2.83 7.06 -6.00
C TYR A 71 3.88 7.57 -5.01
N TYR A 72 3.62 7.43 -3.71
CA TYR A 72 4.55 7.84 -2.67
C TYR A 72 5.91 7.15 -2.81
N ALA A 73 5.92 5.84 -3.05
CA ALA A 73 7.15 5.07 -3.23
C ALA A 73 7.90 5.36 -4.53
N SER A 74 7.21 5.85 -5.56
CA SER A 74 7.79 6.06 -6.89
C SER A 74 8.35 7.47 -7.10
N ASN A 75 8.03 8.41 -6.23
CA ASN A 75 8.45 9.82 -6.35
C ASN A 75 9.29 10.23 -5.14
N GLU A 76 10.29 11.09 -5.36
CA GLU A 76 11.09 11.70 -4.30
C GLU A 76 10.49 13.03 -3.83
N GLU A 77 9.92 13.79 -4.76
CA GLU A 77 9.12 14.99 -4.50
C GLU A 77 7.63 14.67 -4.67
N HIS A 78 6.81 15.01 -3.69
CA HIS A 78 5.39 14.67 -3.67
C HIS A 78 4.50 15.90 -3.74
N ASP A 79 3.42 15.81 -4.51
CA ASP A 79 2.29 16.73 -4.40
C ASP A 79 1.49 16.40 -3.13
N PRO A 80 1.34 17.34 -2.17
CA PRO A 80 0.57 17.12 -0.94
C PRO A 80 -0.88 16.67 -1.16
N GLN A 81 -1.50 17.01 -2.29
CA GLN A 81 -2.85 16.55 -2.64
C GLN A 81 -2.86 15.07 -3.04
N LEU A 82 -1.82 14.59 -3.72
CA LEU A 82 -1.70 13.18 -4.12
C LEU A 82 -1.29 12.27 -2.96
N LEU A 83 -0.84 12.83 -1.83
CA LEU A 83 -0.62 12.08 -0.58
C LEU A 83 -1.91 11.75 0.17
N LYS A 84 -3.04 12.28 -0.29
CA LYS A 84 -4.36 11.94 0.25
C LYS A 84 -4.92 10.79 -0.57
N TRP A 85 -5.10 9.61 0.04
CA TRP A 85 -5.58 8.42 -0.68
C TRP A 85 -6.90 8.66 -1.43
N TRP A 86 -7.78 9.53 -0.91
CA TRP A 86 -9.06 9.83 -1.55
C TRP A 86 -8.93 10.66 -2.84
N SER A 87 -7.76 11.23 -3.13
CA SER A 87 -7.47 11.88 -4.42
C SER A 87 -7.33 10.86 -5.55
N TRP A 88 -7.18 9.58 -5.22
CA TRP A 88 -7.04 8.47 -6.18
C TRP A 88 -8.35 7.73 -6.47
N LYS A 89 -9.47 8.25 -5.97
CA LYS A 89 -10.80 7.73 -6.28
C LYS A 89 -11.06 7.84 -7.78
N ASP A 90 -11.84 6.91 -8.32
CA ASP A 90 -12.32 7.02 -9.69
C ASP A 90 -13.28 8.22 -9.77
N TYR A 91 -12.98 9.18 -10.65
CA TYR A 91 -13.87 10.27 -10.99
C TYR A 91 -14.74 9.82 -12.18
N LYS A 92 -16.04 10.17 -12.15
CA LYS A 92 -16.96 9.93 -13.25
C LYS A 92 -16.75 10.94 -14.38
#